data_AF-A0AAE0UJX6-F1
#
_entry.id   AF-A0AAE0UJX6-F1
#
_cell.length_a   1.000
_cell.length_b   1.000
_cell.length_c   1.000
_cell.angle_alpha   90.00
_cell.angle_beta   90.00
_cell.angle_gamma   90.00
#
_symmetry.space_group_name_H-M   'P 1'
#
loop_
_entity.id
_entity.type
_entity.pdbx_description
1 polymer ?
#
loop_
_entity_poly.entity_id
_entity_poly.type
_entity_poly.pdbx_seq_one_letter_code
_entity_poly.pdbx_strand_id
1 'polypeptide(L)'
;MDLRSGIEEQEREIINFYKQQNVDWTCPLRCQLQGDPTIGDGITRHFFPTVLHKLKHGFSLNMGNTGVTCLSEGQPDHLVPSSSHFLIESDLFLVAGRMLGHSFLHGGPCLAGLSRAFVHVLLGGSHDTATILLEDCPDIDLRETISLLNGPDTLDENQRDKVLELCLSWDFPGPTEENRHWLYERLLPHAVM
;
A
#
# COMPACT_ATOMS: atom_id res chain seq x y z
N MET A 1 -0.62 24.81 8.18
CA MET A 1 0.36 24.47 7.12
C MET A 1 0.95 25.75 6.57
N ASP A 2 2.21 26.02 6.88
CA ASP A 2 2.93 27.15 6.28
C ASP A 2 3.46 26.75 4.91
N LEU A 3 2.92 27.34 3.84
CA LEU A 3 3.33 27.05 2.46
C LEU A 3 4.78 27.45 2.16
N ARG A 4 5.38 28.29 3.00
CA ARG A 4 6.77 28.76 2.87
C ARG A 4 7.75 27.80 3.53
N SER A 5 7.27 26.86 4.33
CA SER A 5 8.09 25.81 4.93
C SER A 5 8.51 24.78 3.87
N GLY A 6 9.60 24.06 4.10
CA GLY A 6 10.05 22.99 3.20
C GLY A 6 9.02 21.86 3.11
N ILE A 7 9.00 21.14 1.98
CA ILE A 7 8.04 20.05 1.70
C ILE A 7 8.01 19.01 2.84
N GLU A 8 9.18 18.62 3.34
CA GLU A 8 9.29 17.66 4.45
C GLU A 8 8.55 18.14 5.71
N GLU A 9 8.65 19.44 6.03
CA GLU A 9 8.00 19.99 7.22
C GLU A 9 6.48 20.08 7.04
N GLN A 10 6.01 20.47 5.85
CA GLN A 10 4.58 20.46 5.52
C GLN A 10 3.99 19.05 5.68
N GLU A 11 4.70 18.04 5.18
CA GLU A 11 4.26 16.64 5.29
C GLU A 11 4.31 16.14 6.73
N ARG A 12 5.31 16.54 7.51
CA ARG A 12 5.40 16.24 8.95
C ARG A 12 4.21 16.83 9.70
N GLU A 13 3.84 18.08 9.41
CA GLU A 13 2.65 18.71 9.99
C GLU A 13 1.36 17.94 9.64
N ILE A 14 1.22 17.53 8.38
CA ILE A 14 0.07 16.72 7.90
C ILE A 14 -0.02 15.40 8.67
N ILE A 15 1.09 14.65 8.77
CA ILE A 15 1.10 13.38 9.50
C ILE A 15 0.79 13.61 10.98
N ASN A 16 1.43 14.60 11.61
CA ASN A 16 1.21 14.91 13.01
C ASN A 16 -0.25 15.29 13.31
N PHE A 17 -0.88 16.04 12.41
CA PHE A 17 -2.32 16.34 12.50
C PHE A 17 -3.14 15.06 12.54
N TYR A 18 -2.94 14.15 11.58
CA TYR A 18 -3.69 12.89 11.54
C TYR A 18 -3.27 11.86 12.59
N LYS A 19 -2.14 12.04 13.30
CA LYS A 19 -1.77 11.23 14.46
C LYS A 19 -2.51 11.61 15.74
N GLN A 20 -3.11 12.80 15.80
CA GLN A 20 -3.80 13.28 17.00
C GLN A 20 -4.91 12.30 17.45
N GLN A 21 -5.04 12.13 18.77
CA GLN A 21 -6.11 11.34 19.36
C GLN A 21 -7.29 12.23 19.73
N ASN A 22 -8.47 11.64 19.89
CA ASN A 22 -9.70 12.33 20.31
C ASN A 22 -10.14 13.48 19.39
N VAL A 23 -9.84 13.37 18.09
CA VAL A 23 -10.32 14.30 17.05
C VAL A 23 -11.61 13.74 16.44
N ASP A 24 -12.61 14.61 16.27
CA ASP A 24 -13.79 14.29 15.47
C ASP A 24 -13.45 14.41 13.98
N TRP A 25 -13.11 13.28 13.36
CA TRP A 25 -12.77 13.23 11.94
C TRP A 25 -13.97 13.42 10.99
N THR A 26 -15.19 13.55 11.53
CA THR A 26 -16.38 13.89 10.74
C THR A 26 -16.56 15.41 10.62
N CYS A 27 -15.80 16.19 11.38
CA CYS A 27 -15.87 17.65 11.31
C CYS A 27 -15.15 18.17 10.05
N PRO A 28 -15.66 19.23 9.40
CA PRO A 28 -15.00 19.82 8.24
C PRO A 28 -13.56 20.24 8.54
N LEU A 29 -12.66 19.96 7.59
CA LEU A 29 -11.28 20.40 7.64
C LEU A 29 -11.22 21.93 7.82
N ARG A 30 -10.73 22.37 8.98
CA ARG A 30 -10.37 23.77 9.24
C ARG A 30 -8.86 23.94 9.08
N CYS A 31 -8.41 24.03 7.84
CA CYS A 31 -7.03 24.32 7.52
C CYS A 31 -6.87 25.81 7.24
N GLN A 32 -5.80 26.41 7.78
CA GLN A 32 -5.33 27.74 7.40
C GLN A 32 -3.95 27.58 6.75
N LEU A 33 -3.79 28.14 5.55
CA LEU A 33 -2.52 28.23 4.87
C LEU A 33 -1.82 29.51 5.33
N GLN A 34 -0.76 29.36 6.13
CA GLN A 34 -0.07 30.52 6.67
C GLN A 34 0.72 31.22 5.54
N GLY A 35 0.38 32.48 5.26
CA GLY A 35 0.94 33.24 4.13
C GLY A 35 -0.02 33.44 2.95
N ASP A 36 -1.20 32.83 2.97
CA ASP A 36 -2.30 33.06 2.04
C ASP A 36 -3.55 33.46 2.85
N PRO A 37 -4.15 34.66 2.64
CA PRO A 37 -5.31 35.12 3.39
C PRO A 37 -6.60 34.35 3.06
N THR A 38 -6.57 33.42 2.11
CA THR A 38 -7.75 32.68 1.68
C THR A 38 -8.18 31.67 2.74
N ILE A 39 -9.40 31.78 3.26
CA ILE A 39 -10.06 30.77 4.11
C ILE A 39 -11.27 30.24 3.35
N GLY A 40 -11.44 28.91 3.26
CA GLY A 40 -12.62 28.29 2.66
C GLY A 40 -12.32 27.12 1.72
N ASP A 41 -13.29 26.77 0.88
CA ASP A 41 -13.31 25.57 0.02
C ASP A 41 -12.07 25.38 -0.86
N GLY A 42 -11.38 26.47 -1.22
CA GLY A 42 -10.14 26.43 -2.00
C GLY A 42 -9.01 25.67 -1.31
N ILE A 43 -8.92 25.75 0.02
CA ILE A 43 -7.90 25.02 0.78
C ILE A 43 -8.22 23.52 0.78
N THR A 44 -9.49 23.17 0.95
CA THR A 44 -9.96 21.77 0.89
C THR A 44 -9.65 21.14 -0.47
N ARG A 45 -9.84 21.89 -1.56
CA ARG A 45 -9.50 21.48 -2.94
C ARG A 45 -8.01 21.31 -3.20
N HIS A 46 -7.14 21.86 -2.36
CA HIS A 46 -5.71 21.64 -2.46
C HIS A 46 -5.23 20.54 -1.51
N PHE A 47 -5.72 20.56 -0.27
CA PHE A 47 -5.25 19.70 0.80
C PHE A 47 -5.53 18.21 0.55
N PHE A 48 -6.78 17.82 0.25
CA PHE A 48 -7.10 16.39 0.07
C PHE A 48 -6.41 15.77 -1.15
N PRO A 49 -6.35 16.43 -2.33
CA PRO A 49 -5.54 15.92 -3.43
C PRO A 49 -4.06 15.74 -3.06
N THR A 50 -3.47 16.69 -2.33
CA THR A 50 -2.08 16.57 -1.85
C THR A 50 -1.92 15.37 -0.93
N VAL A 51 -2.83 15.19 0.04
CA VAL A 51 -2.80 14.05 0.96
C VAL A 51 -2.91 12.72 0.23
N LEU A 52 -3.87 12.56 -0.70
CA LEU A 52 -4.03 11.31 -1.43
C LEU A 52 -2.90 11.05 -2.43
N HIS A 53 -2.33 12.10 -3.01
CA HIS A 53 -1.13 11.98 -3.81
C HIS A 53 0.03 11.42 -2.99
N LYS A 54 0.21 11.87 -1.75
CA LYS A 54 1.25 11.37 -0.84
C LYS A 54 0.98 9.95 -0.34
N LEU A 55 -0.28 9.58 -0.11
CA LEU A 55 -0.62 8.18 0.16
C LEU A 55 -0.26 7.26 -1.00
N LYS A 56 -0.46 7.71 -2.24
CA LYS A 56 -0.17 6.92 -3.44
C LYS A 56 1.33 6.85 -3.79
N HIS A 57 2.05 7.96 -3.65
CA HIS A 57 3.42 8.11 -4.16
C HIS A 57 4.49 8.22 -3.06
N GLY A 58 4.07 8.23 -1.80
CA GLY A 58 4.94 8.34 -0.64
C GLY A 58 5.14 9.76 -0.14
N PHE A 59 5.63 9.83 1.10
CA PHE A 59 6.00 11.05 1.81
C PHE A 59 7.52 11.27 1.69
N SER A 60 7.94 12.50 1.47
CA SER A 60 9.33 12.98 1.52
C SER A 60 9.90 13.04 2.95
N LEU A 61 9.42 12.18 3.85
CA LEU A 61 9.97 12.00 5.19
C LEU A 61 10.97 10.86 5.13
N ASN A 62 12.17 11.07 5.66
CA ASN A 62 13.20 10.04 5.64
C ASN A 62 13.02 9.01 6.78
N MET A 63 11.83 8.41 6.88
CA MET A 63 11.54 7.41 7.91
C MET A 63 12.02 6.05 7.39
N GLY A 64 13.25 5.67 7.74
CA GLY A 64 13.88 4.42 7.28
C GLY A 64 15.06 4.59 6.30
N ASN A 65 15.55 5.81 6.10
CA ASN A 65 16.74 6.11 5.28
C ASN A 65 16.57 5.88 3.75
N THR A 66 15.33 5.84 3.25
CA THR A 66 14.99 5.60 1.83
C THR A 66 14.70 6.89 1.05
N GLY A 67 14.76 8.06 1.68
CA GLY A 67 14.44 9.36 1.07
C GLY A 67 12.94 9.62 0.83
N VAL A 68 12.16 8.59 0.52
CA VAL A 68 10.69 8.60 0.46
C VAL A 68 10.14 7.42 1.25
N THR A 69 9.14 7.69 2.09
CA THR A 69 8.37 6.69 2.82
C THR A 69 7.09 6.38 2.05
N CYS A 70 7.03 5.21 1.42
CA CYS A 70 5.85 4.70 0.72
C CYS A 70 5.05 3.78 1.64
N LEU A 71 3.74 4.01 1.78
CA LEU A 71 2.84 3.12 2.52
C LEU A 71 2.31 1.97 1.67
N SER A 72 2.51 2.05 0.36
CA SER A 72 2.12 1.03 -0.59
C SER A 72 3.27 0.69 -1.53
N GLU A 73 3.29 -0.55 -1.97
CA GLU A 73 4.31 -1.14 -2.83
C GLU A 73 3.64 -1.85 -4.02
N GLY A 74 4.43 -2.16 -5.04
CA GLY A 74 3.96 -2.81 -6.25
C GLY A 74 3.83 -1.85 -7.43
N GLN A 75 3.22 -2.34 -8.50
CA GLN A 75 3.09 -1.62 -9.76
C GLN A 75 1.78 -0.82 -9.84
N PRO A 76 1.64 0.11 -10.80
CA PRO A 76 0.40 0.85 -11.00
C PRO A 76 -0.81 -0.08 -11.15
N ASP A 77 -1.93 0.29 -10.50
CA ASP A 77 -3.18 -0.48 -10.44
C ASP A 77 -3.14 -1.81 -9.66
N HIS A 78 -2.01 -2.09 -9.02
CA HIS A 78 -1.78 -3.27 -8.17
C HIS A 78 -1.07 -2.92 -6.86
N LEU A 79 -1.24 -1.67 -6.38
CA LEU A 79 -0.60 -1.25 -5.14
C LEU A 79 -1.19 -1.97 -3.94
N VAL A 80 -0.33 -2.57 -3.12
CA VAL A 80 -0.67 -3.23 -1.85
C VAL A 80 0.02 -2.52 -0.69
N PRO A 81 -0.48 -2.63 0.56
CA PRO A 81 0.22 -2.08 1.72
C PRO A 81 1.64 -2.60 1.84
N SER A 82 2.58 -1.75 2.23
CA SER A 82 3.96 -2.16 2.52
C SER A 82 3.98 -3.15 3.70
N SER A 83 4.77 -4.21 3.57
CA SER A 83 5.04 -5.18 4.65
C SER A 83 6.14 -4.71 5.62
N SER A 84 6.68 -3.50 5.44
CA SER A 84 7.71 -2.93 6.30
C SER A 84 7.29 -2.88 7.77
N HIS A 85 8.01 -3.62 8.62
CA HIS A 85 7.75 -3.69 10.07
C HIS A 85 7.72 -2.30 10.73
N PHE A 86 8.63 -1.42 10.30
CA PHE A 86 8.68 -0.05 10.77
C PHE A 86 7.39 0.73 10.47
N LEU A 87 6.78 0.52 9.30
CA LEU A 87 5.53 1.20 8.93
C LEU A 87 4.32 0.62 9.69
N ILE A 88 4.32 -0.69 9.90
CA ILE A 88 3.30 -1.39 10.69
C ILE A 88 3.28 -0.88 12.14
N GLU A 89 4.45 -0.65 12.74
CA GLU A 89 4.56 -0.18 14.14
C GLU A 89 4.39 1.34 14.34
N SER A 90 4.39 2.15 13.28
CA SER A 90 4.51 3.62 13.39
C SER A 90 3.19 4.40 13.33
N ASP A 91 2.06 3.71 13.49
CA ASP A 91 0.68 4.21 13.31
C ASP A 91 0.41 4.83 11.93
N LEU A 92 1.30 4.67 10.95
CA LEU A 92 1.16 5.33 9.66
C LEU A 92 0.00 4.78 8.83
N PHE A 93 -0.34 3.50 8.97
CA PHE A 93 -1.56 2.94 8.37
C PHE A 93 -2.84 3.46 9.02
N LEU A 94 -2.84 3.72 10.33
CA LEU A 94 -3.95 4.40 11.01
C LEU A 94 -4.12 5.83 10.48
N VAL A 95 -3.01 6.55 10.34
CA VAL A 95 -2.97 7.89 9.73
C VAL A 95 -3.52 7.87 8.31
N ALA A 96 -3.10 6.91 7.48
CA ALA A 96 -3.60 6.73 6.11
C ALA A 96 -5.11 6.48 6.08
N GLY A 97 -5.63 5.62 6.97
CA GLY A 97 -7.06 5.39 7.11
C GLY A 97 -7.83 6.67 7.46
N ARG A 98 -7.31 7.49 8.37
CA ARG A 98 -7.91 8.78 8.73
C ARG A 98 -7.89 9.77 7.55
N MET A 99 -6.78 9.85 6.84
CA MET A 99 -6.64 10.66 5.62
C MET A 99 -7.67 10.28 4.55
N LEU A 100 -7.83 8.97 4.30
CA LEU A 100 -8.80 8.44 3.32
C LEU A 100 -10.23 8.75 3.74
N GLY A 101 -10.59 8.43 4.99
CA GLY A 101 -11.93 8.68 5.53
C GLY A 101 -12.29 10.16 5.52
N HIS A 102 -11.36 11.02 5.93
CA HIS A 102 -11.57 12.47 5.97
C HIS A 102 -11.73 13.05 4.55
N SER A 103 -10.93 12.60 3.58
CA SER A 103 -11.13 12.96 2.15
C SER A 103 -12.52 12.55 1.68
N PHE A 104 -12.94 11.31 1.94
CA PHE A 104 -14.25 10.80 1.53
C PHE A 104 -15.42 11.60 2.14
N LEU A 105 -15.40 11.84 3.46
CA LEU A 105 -16.48 12.53 4.17
C LEU A 105 -16.68 13.98 3.71
N HIS A 106 -15.65 14.63 3.19
CA HIS A 106 -15.68 16.03 2.79
C HIS A 106 -15.55 16.26 1.27
N GLY A 107 -15.82 15.23 0.47
CA GLY A 107 -15.88 15.36 -0.99
C GLY A 107 -14.52 15.60 -1.66
N GLY A 108 -13.44 15.15 -1.03
CA GLY A 108 -12.13 15.05 -1.66
C GLY A 108 -12.07 13.94 -2.72
N PRO A 109 -10.94 13.81 -3.44
CA PRO A 109 -10.77 12.77 -4.43
C PRO A 109 -10.78 11.35 -3.83
N CYS A 110 -10.88 10.35 -4.69
CA CYS A 110 -10.68 8.94 -4.32
C CYS A 110 -9.20 8.55 -4.46
N LEU A 111 -8.73 7.64 -3.61
CA LEU A 111 -7.44 6.97 -3.82
C LEU A 111 -7.62 5.89 -4.89
N ALA A 112 -6.84 5.96 -5.95
CA ALA A 112 -6.91 5.04 -7.08
C ALA A 112 -5.56 4.35 -7.31
N GLY A 113 -5.60 3.15 -7.90
CA GLY A 113 -4.44 2.36 -8.25
C GLY A 113 -4.05 1.29 -7.21
N LEU A 114 -4.89 1.07 -6.21
CA LEU A 114 -4.78 -0.05 -5.27
C LEU A 114 -5.19 -1.36 -5.96
N SER A 115 -4.56 -2.46 -5.53
CA SER A 115 -4.97 -3.81 -5.90
C SER A 115 -6.44 -4.05 -5.57
N ARG A 116 -7.15 -4.71 -6.49
CA ARG A 116 -8.56 -5.10 -6.28
C ARG A 116 -8.71 -6.10 -5.14
N ALA A 117 -7.75 -7.01 -4.97
CA ALA A 117 -7.73 -7.95 -3.86
C ALA A 117 -7.67 -7.21 -2.53
N PHE A 118 -6.79 -6.21 -2.45
CA PHE A 118 -6.67 -5.38 -1.25
C PHE A 118 -7.94 -4.55 -0.98
N VAL A 119 -8.53 -3.93 -2.01
CA VAL A 119 -9.80 -3.19 -1.87
C VAL A 119 -10.92 -4.10 -1.36
N HIS A 120 -11.02 -5.33 -1.87
CA HIS A 120 -12.00 -6.32 -1.40
C HIS A 120 -11.86 -6.60 0.10
N VAL A 121 -10.64 -6.84 0.57
CA VAL A 121 -10.35 -7.08 2.01
C VAL A 121 -10.65 -5.84 2.84
N LEU A 122 -10.22 -4.66 2.39
CA LEU A 122 -10.44 -3.39 3.10
C LEU A 122 -11.94 -3.08 3.29
N LEU A 123 -12.78 -3.51 2.34
CA LEU A 123 -14.23 -3.33 2.39
C LEU A 123 -14.96 -4.47 3.14
N GLY A 124 -14.24 -5.32 3.87
CA GLY A 124 -14.80 -6.37 4.73
C GLY A 124 -14.90 -7.75 4.09
N GLY A 125 -14.35 -7.93 2.89
CA GLY A 125 -14.17 -9.25 2.28
C GLY A 125 -13.14 -10.11 3.03
N SER A 126 -13.23 -11.43 2.92
CA SER A 126 -12.21 -12.32 3.49
C SER A 126 -10.99 -12.44 2.57
N HIS A 127 -9.83 -12.74 3.16
CA HIS A 127 -8.61 -13.02 2.39
C HIS A 127 -8.81 -14.22 1.44
N ASP A 128 -9.55 -15.24 1.90
CA ASP A 128 -9.82 -16.46 1.12
C ASP A 128 -10.66 -16.22 -0.15
N THR A 129 -11.44 -15.12 -0.19
CA THR A 129 -12.31 -14.77 -1.32
C THR A 129 -11.71 -13.69 -2.21
N ALA A 130 -10.58 -13.11 -1.81
CA ALA A 130 -9.88 -12.11 -2.61
C ALA A 130 -9.27 -12.78 -3.85
N THR A 131 -9.58 -12.25 -5.04
CA THR A 131 -8.92 -12.69 -6.27
C THR A 131 -7.59 -11.96 -6.41
N ILE A 132 -6.51 -12.65 -6.05
CA ILE A 132 -5.14 -12.13 -6.10
C ILE A 132 -4.55 -12.43 -7.47
N LEU A 133 -3.96 -11.42 -8.09
CA LEU A 133 -3.26 -11.51 -9.36
C LEU A 133 -1.75 -11.54 -9.11
N LEU A 134 -1.01 -12.11 -10.06
CA LEU A 134 0.46 -12.17 -9.98
C LEU A 134 1.06 -10.74 -9.87
N GLU A 135 0.42 -9.80 -10.53
CA GLU A 135 0.73 -8.39 -10.54
C GLU A 135 0.62 -7.70 -9.16
N ASP A 136 -0.15 -8.28 -8.24
CA ASP A 136 -0.33 -7.77 -6.87
C ASP A 136 0.88 -8.10 -5.96
N CYS A 137 1.76 -9.03 -6.36
CA CYS A 137 2.98 -9.35 -5.62
C CYS A 137 4.05 -8.28 -5.87
N PRO A 138 4.41 -7.44 -4.88
CA PRO A 138 5.30 -6.30 -5.11
C PRO A 138 6.74 -6.73 -5.38
N ASP A 139 7.18 -7.86 -4.82
CA ASP A 139 8.52 -8.42 -4.98
C ASP A 139 8.68 -9.09 -6.35
N ILE A 140 9.63 -8.60 -7.14
CA ILE A 140 9.86 -9.06 -8.52
C ILE A 140 10.41 -10.48 -8.53
N ASP A 141 11.31 -10.82 -7.61
CA ASP A 141 11.96 -12.15 -7.56
C ASP A 141 10.94 -13.23 -7.15
N LEU A 142 10.08 -12.92 -6.17
CA LEU A 142 8.97 -13.80 -5.80
C LEU A 142 7.98 -13.94 -6.95
N ARG A 143 7.63 -12.84 -7.62
CA ARG A 143 6.70 -12.86 -8.75
C ARG A 143 7.21 -13.71 -9.90
N GLU A 144 8.48 -13.54 -10.28
CA GLU A 144 9.12 -14.35 -11.32
C GLU A 144 9.15 -15.82 -10.93
N THR A 145 9.53 -16.14 -9.69
CA THR A 145 9.60 -17.52 -9.20
C THR A 145 8.22 -18.19 -9.17
N ILE A 146 7.19 -17.51 -8.67
CA ILE A 146 5.82 -18.03 -8.63
C ILE A 146 5.25 -18.17 -10.04
N SER A 147 5.62 -17.28 -10.99
CA SER A 147 5.16 -17.36 -12.37
C SER A 147 5.56 -18.66 -13.08
N LEU A 148 6.69 -19.28 -12.69
CA LEU A 148 7.14 -20.58 -13.21
C LEU A 148 6.14 -21.70 -12.95
N LEU A 149 5.32 -21.59 -11.90
CA LEU A 149 4.29 -22.55 -11.56
C LEU A 149 3.02 -22.38 -12.42
N ASN A 150 2.87 -21.25 -13.10
CA ASN A 150 1.72 -20.93 -13.93
C ASN A 150 2.00 -21.26 -15.40
N GLY A 151 1.72 -22.50 -15.80
CA GLY A 151 1.83 -22.90 -17.20
C GLY A 151 1.92 -24.42 -17.40
N PRO A 152 1.80 -24.88 -18.67
CA PRO A 152 1.88 -26.30 -19.00
C PRO A 152 3.32 -26.83 -19.11
N ASP A 153 4.30 -25.93 -19.25
CA ASP A 153 5.70 -26.32 -19.51
C ASP A 153 6.35 -26.91 -18.27
N THR A 154 7.06 -28.03 -18.43
CA THR A 154 7.84 -28.65 -17.34
C THR A 154 8.97 -27.73 -16.89
N LEU A 155 9.20 -27.66 -15.59
CA LEU A 155 10.32 -26.89 -15.03
C LEU A 155 11.65 -27.54 -15.40
N ASP A 156 12.60 -26.73 -15.86
CA ASP A 156 14.01 -27.17 -15.95
C ASP A 156 14.63 -27.33 -14.54
N GLU A 157 15.83 -27.91 -14.45
CA GLU A 157 16.51 -28.15 -13.17
C GLU A 157 16.72 -26.87 -12.36
N ASN A 158 17.12 -25.76 -13.00
CA ASN A 158 17.37 -24.50 -12.31
C ASN A 158 16.07 -23.85 -11.82
N GLN A 159 15.02 -23.89 -12.65
CA GLN A 159 13.69 -23.40 -12.29
C GLN A 159 13.11 -24.21 -11.12
N ARG A 160 13.28 -25.53 -11.17
CA ARG A 160 12.83 -26.44 -10.12
C ARG A 160 13.52 -26.16 -8.79
N ASP A 161 14.83 -25.92 -8.81
CA ASP A 161 15.60 -25.61 -7.60
C ASP A 161 15.17 -24.27 -6.98
N LYS A 162 14.97 -23.23 -7.79
CA LYS A 162 14.45 -21.92 -7.31
C LYS A 162 13.09 -22.04 -6.63
N VAL A 163 12.16 -22.75 -7.28
CA VAL A 163 10.82 -22.96 -6.73
C VAL A 163 10.88 -23.82 -5.47
N LEU A 164 11.74 -24.85 -5.44
CA LEU A 164 11.93 -25.70 -4.27
C LEU A 164 12.46 -24.89 -3.08
N GLU A 165 13.46 -24.04 -3.28
CA GLU A 165 14.01 -23.16 -2.25
C GLU A 165 12.92 -22.25 -1.66
N LEU A 166 12.12 -21.61 -2.52
CA LEU A 166 10.99 -20.80 -2.08
C LEU A 166 9.98 -21.62 -1.26
N CYS A 167 9.57 -22.78 -1.77
CA CYS A 167 8.62 -23.66 -1.06
C CYS A 167 9.14 -24.03 0.33
N LEU A 168 10.40 -24.44 0.43
CA LEU A 168 11.01 -24.83 1.71
C LEU A 168 11.11 -23.65 2.69
N SER A 169 11.40 -22.44 2.20
CA SER A 169 11.47 -21.24 3.05
C SER A 169 10.12 -20.87 3.69
N TRP A 170 9.01 -21.30 3.10
CA TRP A 170 7.64 -21.06 3.57
C TRP A 170 6.92 -22.36 3.99
N ASP A 171 7.68 -23.41 4.30
CA ASP A 171 7.17 -24.71 4.79
C ASP A 171 6.15 -25.42 3.85
N PHE A 172 6.24 -25.18 2.55
CA PHE A 172 5.46 -25.88 1.52
C PHE A 172 6.18 -27.13 0.98
N PRO A 173 5.43 -28.15 0.50
CA PRO A 173 6.03 -29.28 -0.18
C PRO A 173 6.71 -28.84 -1.49
N GLY A 174 7.77 -29.56 -1.88
CA GLY A 174 8.47 -29.29 -3.13
C GLY A 174 7.57 -29.45 -4.38
N PRO A 175 7.95 -28.81 -5.51
CA PRO A 175 7.18 -28.88 -6.74
C PRO A 175 7.19 -30.28 -7.36
N THR A 176 6.03 -30.73 -7.81
CA THR A 176 5.80 -31.97 -8.58
C THR A 176 4.83 -31.65 -9.70
N GLU A 177 4.81 -32.43 -10.78
CA GLU A 177 3.88 -32.18 -11.89
C GLU A 177 2.39 -32.17 -11.45
N GLU A 178 2.05 -32.88 -10.37
CA GLU A 178 0.68 -32.99 -9.87
C GLU A 178 0.26 -31.82 -8.96
N ASN A 179 1.20 -31.17 -8.26
CA ASN A 179 0.89 -30.13 -7.27
C ASN A 179 1.24 -28.70 -7.71
N ARG A 180 1.80 -28.49 -8.92
CA ARG A 180 2.24 -27.16 -9.39
C ARG A 180 1.17 -26.09 -9.32
N HIS A 181 -0.02 -26.38 -9.85
CA HIS A 181 -1.14 -25.44 -9.81
C HIS A 181 -1.56 -25.16 -8.36
N TRP A 182 -1.58 -26.18 -7.50
CA TRP A 182 -1.89 -25.98 -6.08
C TRP A 182 -0.84 -25.10 -5.39
N LEU A 183 0.45 -25.29 -5.69
CA LEU A 183 1.51 -24.43 -5.18
C LEU A 183 1.34 -22.98 -5.64
N TYR A 184 1.03 -22.75 -6.91
CA TYR A 184 0.73 -21.41 -7.42
C TYR A 184 -0.39 -20.73 -6.60
N GLU A 185 -1.51 -21.43 -6.39
CA GLU A 185 -2.67 -20.96 -5.63
C GLU A 185 -2.43 -20.76 -4.13
N ARG A 186 -1.31 -21.26 -3.58
CA ARG A 186 -0.95 -21.10 -2.16
C ARG A 186 0.18 -20.11 -1.93
N LEU A 187 1.20 -20.15 -2.78
CA LEU A 187 2.36 -19.25 -2.70
C LEU A 187 1.99 -17.83 -3.10
N LEU A 188 1.13 -17.64 -4.11
CA LEU A 188 0.76 -16.30 -4.56
C LEU A 188 0.07 -15.48 -3.45
N PRO A 189 -0.97 -15.97 -2.76
CA PRO A 189 -1.54 -15.24 -1.63
C PRO A 189 -0.52 -14.91 -0.53
N HIS A 190 0.33 -15.88 -0.19
CA HIS A 190 1.35 -15.72 0.86
C HIS A 190 2.41 -14.66 0.51
N ALA A 191 2.68 -14.45 -0.77
CA ALA A 191 3.62 -13.44 -1.25
C ALA A 191 3.05 -12.02 -1.26
N VAL A 192 1.73 -11.86 -1.06
CA VAL A 192 1.02 -10.58 -1.17
C VAL A 192 0.45 -10.13 0.18
N MET A 193 -0.11 -11.05 0.98
CA MET A 193 -0.87 -10.76 2.21
C MET A 193 -0.55 -11.70 3.36
#